data_AF-A0A2R6MM20-F1
#
_entry.id   AF-A0A2R6MM20-F1
#
_cell.length_a   1.000
_cell.length_b   1.000
_cell.length_c   1.000
_cell.angle_alpha   90.00
_cell.angle_beta   90.00
_cell.angle_gamma   90.00
#
_symmetry.space_group_name_H-M   'P 1'
#
loop_
_entity.id
_entity.type
_entity.pdbx_description
1 polymer ?
#
loop_
_entity_poly.entity_id
_entity_poly.type
_entity_poly.pdbx_seq_one_letter_code
_entity_poly.pdbx_strand_id
1 'polypeptide(L)'
;MTDRIAVIPGDGIGGEVVPVAVRVLDAVGDFAFEYAEAGDGALAETGSALPDGTRELAANADATLFGAAGETAADVILPLREAVGSFANVRPARAYPGVDALHPETDLVFVRENTEGVYTGIESEITEGVRTLTRVTTEAASRRIAEFGFEYAAEHGVDYEPHLMDALAMHLVMDPTEYGVVICPNLAGDVLSDLAAGLVGGLGLLPSANVGPDRALFEPVHGSAPDIAGEGIANPVATVLSAAMLCEFLGHDAAAERVREAVLETLADGPRTPDLGGDATTDGAGRALLDRLD
;
A
#
# COMPACT_ATOMS: atom_id res chain seq x y z
N MET A 1 -26.33 -1.09 4.34
CA MET A 1 -25.94 -2.08 3.32
C MET A 1 -24.57 -2.55 3.74
N THR A 2 -24.28 -3.84 3.63
CA THR A 2 -22.96 -4.41 3.94
C THR A 2 -22.04 -4.07 2.77
N ASP A 3 -20.91 -3.42 3.03
CA ASP A 3 -19.95 -3.05 2.00
C ASP A 3 -19.26 -4.31 1.45
N ARG A 4 -19.07 -4.36 0.13
CA ARG A 4 -18.46 -5.50 -0.56
C ARG A 4 -16.99 -5.22 -0.81
N ILE A 5 -16.15 -6.15 -0.34
CA ILE A 5 -14.70 -6.09 -0.46
C ILE A 5 -14.24 -7.19 -1.42
N ALA A 6 -13.62 -6.79 -2.52
CA ALA A 6 -12.88 -7.71 -3.38
C ALA A 6 -11.56 -8.08 -2.69
N VAL A 7 -11.31 -9.37 -2.48
CA VAL A 7 -10.08 -9.86 -1.84
C VAL A 7 -9.27 -10.62 -2.87
N ILE A 8 -8.05 -10.15 -3.11
CA ILE A 8 -7.13 -10.72 -4.09
C ILE A 8 -5.80 -11.00 -3.37
N PRO A 9 -5.60 -12.23 -2.83
CA PRO A 9 -4.37 -12.55 -2.11
C PRO A 9 -3.10 -12.37 -2.96
N GLY A 10 -3.18 -12.75 -4.24
CA GLY A 10 -2.07 -12.68 -5.17
C GLY A 10 -1.00 -13.75 -4.89
N ASP A 11 0.26 -13.41 -5.10
CA ASP A 11 1.38 -14.36 -5.06
C ASP A 11 2.20 -14.28 -3.76
N GLY A 12 2.99 -15.34 -3.53
CA GLY A 12 3.99 -15.40 -2.46
C GLY A 12 3.39 -15.19 -1.07
N ILE A 13 3.97 -14.27 -0.29
CA ILE A 13 3.48 -13.96 1.06
C ILE A 13 2.08 -13.36 1.08
N GLY A 14 1.56 -12.89 -0.07
CA GLY A 14 0.18 -12.42 -0.20
C GLY A 14 -0.84 -13.47 0.27
N GLY A 15 -0.57 -14.75 -0.01
CA GLY A 15 -1.37 -15.89 0.47
C GLY A 15 -1.33 -16.12 1.98
N GLU A 16 -0.41 -15.49 2.71
CA GLU A 16 -0.24 -15.63 4.16
C GLU A 16 -0.76 -14.40 4.92
N VAL A 17 -0.45 -13.20 4.43
CA VAL A 17 -0.78 -11.93 5.11
C VAL A 17 -2.21 -11.46 4.85
N VAL A 18 -2.76 -11.67 3.65
CA VAL A 18 -4.14 -11.26 3.32
C VAL A 18 -5.18 -11.99 4.16
N PRO A 19 -5.08 -13.31 4.40
CA PRO A 19 -5.97 -13.99 5.34
C PRO A 19 -5.95 -13.42 6.76
N VAL A 20 -4.82 -12.88 7.24
CA VAL A 20 -4.76 -12.20 8.55
C VAL A 20 -5.56 -10.91 8.51
N ALA A 21 -5.36 -10.07 7.48
CA ALA A 21 -6.09 -8.83 7.32
C ALA A 21 -7.61 -9.04 7.17
N VAL A 22 -8.05 -10.08 6.45
CA VAL A 22 -9.47 -10.44 6.36
C VAL A 22 -10.06 -10.82 7.72
N ARG A 23 -9.35 -11.60 8.55
CA ARG A 23 -9.82 -11.91 9.91
C ARG A 23 -9.93 -10.67 10.78
N VAL A 24 -8.99 -9.73 10.63
CA VAL A 24 -9.05 -8.44 11.33
C VAL A 24 -10.27 -7.63 10.89
N LEU A 25 -10.54 -7.55 9.57
CA LEU A 25 -11.74 -6.89 9.04
C LEU A 25 -13.03 -7.51 9.57
N ASP A 26 -13.13 -8.84 9.57
CA ASP A 26 -14.28 -9.60 10.10
C ASP A 26 -14.52 -9.36 11.61
N ALA A 27 -13.46 -9.09 12.37
CA ALA A 27 -13.55 -8.79 13.80
C ALA A 27 -13.99 -7.34 14.11
N VAL A 28 -13.88 -6.42 13.14
CA VAL A 28 -14.15 -4.99 13.38
C VAL A 28 -15.37 -4.42 12.66
N GLY A 29 -15.94 -5.14 11.68
CA GLY A 29 -17.11 -4.67 10.94
C GLY A 29 -17.88 -5.79 10.24
N ASP A 30 -19.06 -5.44 9.70
CA ASP A 30 -19.86 -6.33 8.86
C ASP A 30 -19.53 -6.04 7.39
N PHE A 31 -18.72 -6.92 6.79
CA PHE A 31 -18.27 -6.80 5.40
C PHE A 31 -18.60 -8.07 4.62
N ALA A 32 -18.85 -7.93 3.32
CA ALA A 32 -19.06 -9.05 2.42
C ALA A 32 -17.79 -9.26 1.57
N PHE A 33 -17.11 -10.38 1.77
CA PHE A 33 -15.88 -10.69 1.03
C PHE A 33 -16.17 -11.51 -0.23
N GLU A 34 -15.67 -11.05 -1.37
CA GLU A 34 -15.68 -11.76 -2.64
C GLU A 34 -14.23 -12.01 -3.07
N TYR A 35 -13.86 -13.26 -3.33
CA TYR A 35 -12.48 -13.66 -3.60
C TYR A 35 -12.22 -13.84 -5.10
N ALA A 36 -11.05 -13.40 -5.55
CA ALA A 36 -10.57 -13.62 -6.90
C ALA A 36 -9.05 -13.76 -6.93
N GLU A 37 -8.54 -14.35 -8.02
CA GLU A 37 -7.11 -14.63 -8.20
C GLU A 37 -6.49 -13.64 -9.19
N ALA A 38 -5.24 -13.26 -8.94
CA ALA A 38 -4.40 -12.50 -9.86
C ALA A 38 -2.92 -12.83 -9.58
N GLY A 39 -2.04 -12.54 -10.53
CA GLY A 39 -0.60 -12.75 -10.40
C GLY A 39 -0.08 -13.93 -11.21
N ASP A 40 1.11 -14.39 -10.84
CA ASP A 40 1.86 -15.45 -11.52
C ASP A 40 1.11 -16.78 -11.47
N GLY A 41 0.46 -17.08 -10.34
CA GLY A 41 -0.41 -18.25 -10.20
C GLY A 41 -1.58 -18.23 -11.17
N ALA A 42 -2.28 -17.09 -11.25
CA ALA A 42 -3.40 -16.89 -12.17
C ALA A 42 -2.96 -17.00 -13.65
N LEU A 43 -1.79 -16.46 -13.99
CA LEU A 43 -1.20 -16.59 -15.32
C LEU A 43 -0.94 -18.05 -15.69
N ALA A 44 -0.36 -18.83 -14.76
CA ALA A 44 -0.06 -20.24 -14.99
C ALA A 44 -1.32 -21.09 -15.19
N GLU A 45 -2.40 -20.79 -14.46
CA GLU A 45 -3.64 -21.57 -14.51
C GLU A 45 -4.57 -21.16 -15.66
N THR A 46 -4.69 -19.85 -15.92
CA THR A 46 -5.72 -19.30 -16.81
C THR A 46 -5.16 -18.71 -18.11
N GLY A 47 -3.84 -18.47 -18.17
CA GLY A 47 -3.19 -17.77 -19.28
C GLY A 47 -3.29 -16.24 -19.20
N SER A 48 -3.86 -15.68 -18.13
CA SER A 48 -3.88 -14.24 -17.85
C SER A 48 -3.44 -13.97 -16.41
N ALA A 49 -2.51 -13.03 -16.21
CA ALA A 49 -2.11 -12.58 -14.89
C ALA A 49 -3.25 -11.86 -14.15
N LEU A 50 -4.14 -11.20 -14.89
CA LEU A 50 -5.37 -10.63 -14.36
C LEU A 50 -6.56 -11.15 -15.17
N PRO A 51 -7.26 -12.19 -14.69
CA PRO A 51 -8.48 -12.66 -15.32
C PRO A 51 -9.55 -11.55 -15.40
N ASP A 52 -10.34 -11.51 -16.48
CA ASP A 52 -11.39 -10.49 -16.68
C ASP A 52 -12.38 -10.45 -15.51
N GLY A 53 -12.73 -11.61 -14.96
CA GLY A 53 -13.60 -11.71 -13.77
C GLY A 53 -13.02 -11.05 -12.52
N THR A 54 -11.70 -11.11 -12.33
CA THR A 54 -11.00 -10.43 -11.22
C THR A 54 -11.05 -8.92 -11.40
N ARG A 55 -10.80 -8.44 -12.62
CA ARG A 55 -10.89 -7.01 -12.96
C ARG A 55 -12.31 -6.49 -12.79
N GLU A 56 -13.32 -7.23 -13.25
CA GLU A 56 -14.73 -6.90 -13.08
C GLU A 56 -15.14 -6.88 -11.61
N LEU A 57 -14.64 -7.81 -10.80
CA LEU A 57 -14.90 -7.84 -9.37
C LEU A 57 -14.38 -6.55 -8.70
N ALA A 58 -13.11 -6.20 -8.93
CA ALA A 58 -12.51 -4.97 -8.39
C ALA A 58 -13.25 -3.71 -8.86
N ALA A 59 -13.69 -3.68 -10.13
CA ALA A 59 -14.45 -2.57 -10.70
C ALA A 59 -15.89 -2.44 -10.15
N ASN A 60 -16.42 -3.45 -9.44
CA ASN A 60 -17.80 -3.46 -8.95
C ASN A 60 -17.92 -3.54 -7.42
N ALA A 61 -16.85 -3.91 -6.72
CA ALA A 61 -16.77 -3.86 -5.26
C ALA A 61 -16.70 -2.40 -4.75
N ASP A 62 -16.98 -2.22 -3.47
CA ASP A 62 -16.90 -0.93 -2.80
C ASP A 62 -15.43 -0.60 -2.44
N ALA A 63 -14.64 -1.62 -2.11
CA ALA A 63 -13.19 -1.55 -1.96
C ALA A 63 -12.50 -2.84 -2.42
N THR A 64 -11.21 -2.77 -2.73
CA THR A 64 -10.38 -3.94 -3.05
C THR A 64 -9.21 -4.05 -2.08
N LEU A 65 -8.99 -5.23 -1.50
CA LEU A 65 -7.80 -5.59 -0.72
C LEU A 65 -6.93 -6.52 -1.57
N PHE A 66 -5.71 -6.08 -1.88
CA PHE A 66 -4.75 -6.82 -2.69
C PHE A 66 -3.48 -7.10 -1.90
N GLY A 67 -2.96 -8.32 -2.00
CA GLY A 67 -1.74 -8.73 -1.31
C GLY A 67 -0.48 -8.29 -2.04
N ALA A 68 -0.05 -9.06 -3.03
CA ALA A 68 1.07 -8.72 -3.90
C ALA A 68 1.02 -9.57 -5.17
N ALA A 69 1.75 -9.18 -6.21
CA ALA A 69 2.01 -10.02 -7.38
C ALA A 69 3.52 -10.18 -7.57
N GLY A 70 3.93 -11.29 -8.17
CA GLY A 70 5.33 -11.61 -8.45
C GLY A 70 5.85 -10.95 -9.72
N GLU A 71 6.32 -11.74 -10.68
CA GLU A 71 6.91 -11.23 -11.93
C GLU A 71 5.90 -10.44 -12.76
N THR A 72 4.61 -10.75 -12.62
CA THR A 72 3.49 -10.11 -13.33
C THR A 72 2.95 -8.86 -12.62
N ALA A 73 3.65 -8.31 -11.61
CA ALA A 73 3.14 -7.20 -10.80
C ALA A 73 2.61 -6.02 -11.63
N ALA A 74 3.33 -5.59 -12.67
CA ALA A 74 2.90 -4.49 -13.55
C ALA A 74 1.63 -4.83 -14.35
N ASP A 75 1.49 -6.07 -14.81
CA ASP A 75 0.34 -6.56 -15.58
C ASP A 75 -0.93 -6.69 -14.72
N VAL A 76 -0.78 -6.74 -13.39
CA VAL A 76 -1.89 -6.83 -12.43
C VAL A 76 -2.22 -5.46 -11.85
N ILE A 77 -1.23 -4.75 -11.31
CA ILE A 77 -1.49 -3.55 -10.50
C ILE A 77 -1.98 -2.38 -11.34
N LEU A 78 -1.44 -2.18 -12.55
CA LEU A 78 -1.83 -1.05 -13.39
C LEU A 78 -3.28 -1.18 -13.87
N PRO A 79 -3.76 -2.36 -14.35
CA PRO A 79 -5.17 -2.52 -14.69
C PRO A 79 -6.11 -2.52 -13.49
N LEU A 80 -5.68 -2.99 -12.31
CA LEU A 80 -6.50 -2.87 -11.08
C LEU A 80 -6.66 -1.41 -10.66
N ARG A 81 -5.58 -0.61 -10.72
CA ARG A 81 -5.62 0.84 -10.47
C ARG A 81 -6.58 1.55 -11.43
N GLU A 82 -6.57 1.16 -12.70
CA GLU A 82 -7.52 1.64 -13.70
C GLU A 82 -8.96 1.23 -13.36
N ALA A 83 -9.17 -0.04 -12.97
CA ALA A 83 -10.49 -0.59 -12.65
C ALA A 83 -11.19 0.15 -11.50
N VAL A 84 -10.43 0.59 -10.49
CA VAL A 84 -10.95 1.40 -9.38
C VAL A 84 -10.90 2.92 -9.65
N GLY A 85 -10.41 3.34 -10.82
CA GLY A 85 -10.28 4.75 -11.19
C GLY A 85 -9.29 5.54 -10.32
N SER A 86 -8.31 4.85 -9.73
CA SER A 86 -7.36 5.45 -8.81
C SER A 86 -6.43 6.44 -9.49
N PHE A 87 -6.15 7.54 -8.81
CA PHE A 87 -5.28 8.60 -9.31
C PHE A 87 -4.27 9.12 -8.28
N ALA A 88 -4.57 8.92 -7.01
CA ALA A 88 -3.68 9.19 -5.91
C ALA A 88 -3.28 7.85 -5.29
N ASN A 89 -2.00 7.71 -4.98
CA ASN A 89 -1.49 6.64 -4.13
C ASN A 89 -1.03 7.28 -2.81
N VAL A 90 -1.72 6.98 -1.72
CA VAL A 90 -1.45 7.47 -0.38
C VAL A 90 -0.59 6.44 0.34
N ARG A 91 0.61 6.83 0.79
CA ARG A 91 1.57 5.98 1.49
C ARG A 91 2.06 6.64 2.78
N PRO A 92 1.42 6.33 3.91
CA PRO A 92 1.93 6.70 5.23
C PRO A 92 3.24 5.97 5.54
N ALA A 93 4.25 6.70 5.98
CA ALA A 93 5.50 6.19 6.52
C ALA A 93 5.63 6.67 7.97
N ARG A 94 5.32 5.77 8.91
CA ARG A 94 5.31 6.07 10.34
C ARG A 94 6.17 5.07 11.10
N ALA A 95 6.99 5.58 12.01
CA ALA A 95 7.72 4.74 12.95
C ALA A 95 6.81 4.30 14.10
N TYR A 96 6.90 3.03 14.49
CA TYR A 96 6.05 2.46 15.53
C TYR A 96 6.86 2.10 16.79
N PRO A 97 6.26 2.20 17.99
CA PRO A 97 6.90 1.74 19.22
C PRO A 97 7.32 0.27 19.12
N GLY A 98 8.51 -0.06 19.63
CA GLY A 98 9.03 -1.43 19.64
C GLY A 98 9.66 -1.89 18.33
N VAL A 99 9.74 -1.03 17.31
CA VAL A 99 10.50 -1.25 16.07
C VAL A 99 11.85 -0.52 16.16
N ASP A 100 12.92 -1.16 15.69
CA ASP A 100 14.26 -0.54 15.59
C ASP A 100 14.34 0.36 14.34
N ALA A 101 13.60 1.48 14.38
CA ALA A 101 13.54 2.46 13.31
C ALA A 101 14.79 3.36 13.33
N LEU A 102 15.32 3.70 12.14
CA LEU A 102 16.43 4.64 12.02
C LEU A 102 16.03 6.04 12.51
N HIS A 103 14.80 6.45 12.23
CA HIS A 103 14.20 7.70 12.71
C HIS A 103 12.86 7.41 13.41
N PRO A 104 12.88 7.16 14.74
CA PRO A 104 11.67 6.83 15.51
C PRO A 104 10.61 7.93 15.58
N GLU A 105 10.99 9.17 15.24
CA GLU A 105 10.11 10.35 15.22
C GLU A 105 9.38 10.52 13.88
N THR A 106 9.63 9.64 12.89
CA THR A 106 9.09 9.78 11.54
C THR A 106 7.59 9.57 11.52
N ASP A 107 6.85 10.56 11.01
CA ASP A 107 5.42 10.49 10.77
C ASP A 107 5.07 11.40 9.57
N LEU A 108 5.08 10.81 8.37
CA LEU A 108 4.81 11.55 7.14
C LEU A 108 4.05 10.71 6.12
N VAL A 109 3.35 11.38 5.19
CA VAL A 109 2.52 10.74 4.19
C VAL A 109 2.93 11.18 2.79
N PHE A 110 3.14 10.24 1.89
CA PHE A 110 3.27 10.53 0.46
C PHE A 110 1.90 10.50 -0.21
N VAL A 111 1.60 11.56 -0.96
CA VAL A 111 0.48 11.63 -1.90
C VAL A 111 1.07 11.63 -3.31
N ARG A 112 1.11 10.43 -3.90
CA ARG A 112 1.76 10.16 -5.19
C ARG A 112 0.73 10.19 -6.32
N GLU A 113 1.04 10.92 -7.39
CA GLU A 113 0.30 10.83 -8.66
C GLU A 113 0.43 9.41 -9.24
N ASN A 114 -0.69 8.80 -9.65
CA ASN A 114 -0.76 7.35 -9.89
C ASN A 114 -1.18 6.94 -11.31
N THR A 115 -1.27 7.87 -12.26
CA THR A 115 -1.83 7.64 -13.61
C THR A 115 -0.85 7.91 -14.75
N GLU A 116 0.16 8.78 -14.56
CA GLU A 116 1.04 9.21 -15.64
C GLU A 116 2.53 9.12 -15.27
N GLY A 117 3.37 9.93 -15.89
CA GLY A 117 4.82 9.86 -15.78
C GLY A 117 5.43 8.83 -16.72
N VAL A 118 6.49 8.18 -16.24
CA VAL A 118 7.21 7.13 -16.98
C VAL A 118 6.46 5.79 -16.97
N TYR A 119 5.50 5.62 -16.05
CA TYR A 119 4.69 4.40 -15.89
C TYR A 119 3.63 4.23 -16.98
N THR A 120 3.48 5.20 -17.88
CA THR A 120 2.63 5.07 -19.07
C THR A 120 3.15 4.04 -20.07
N GLY A 121 4.39 3.56 -19.92
CA GLY A 121 4.96 2.50 -20.77
C GLY A 121 5.18 2.91 -22.22
N ILE A 122 5.23 4.22 -22.51
CA ILE A 122 5.47 4.72 -23.86
C ILE A 122 6.96 4.66 -24.17
N GLU A 123 7.37 3.52 -24.71
CA GLU A 123 8.76 3.21 -25.07
C GLU A 123 8.91 2.96 -26.57
N SER A 124 10.12 3.21 -27.09
CA SER A 124 10.43 2.95 -28.51
C SER A 124 11.90 2.61 -28.68
N GLU A 125 12.21 1.66 -29.56
CA GLU A 125 13.57 1.40 -30.03
C GLU A 125 13.81 2.19 -31.31
N ILE A 126 14.75 3.13 -31.26
CA ILE A 126 15.08 4.01 -32.39
C ILE A 126 15.97 3.27 -33.39
N THR A 127 16.96 2.56 -32.86
CA THR A 127 17.92 1.72 -33.57
C THR A 127 18.42 0.66 -32.60
N GLU A 128 19.09 -0.38 -33.10
CA GLU A 128 19.64 -1.48 -32.30
C GLU A 128 20.37 -0.95 -31.04
N GLY A 129 19.84 -1.31 -29.87
CA GLY A 129 20.42 -0.96 -28.57
C GLY A 129 20.15 0.48 -28.08
N VAL A 130 19.37 1.28 -28.82
CA VAL A 130 19.03 2.67 -28.44
C VAL A 130 17.51 2.78 -28.26
N ARG A 131 17.10 2.98 -27.01
CA ARG A 131 15.69 3.08 -26.62
C ARG A 131 15.39 4.44 -26.01
N THR A 132 14.15 4.89 -26.18
CA THR A 132 13.60 6.08 -25.55
C THR A 132 12.38 5.71 -24.73
N LEU A 133 12.21 6.40 -23.62
CA LEU A 133 11.01 6.40 -22.82
C LEU A 133 10.44 7.83 -22.79
N THR A 134 9.13 7.96 -22.94
CA THR A 134 8.43 9.25 -22.84
C THR A 134 7.87 9.43 -21.44
N ARG A 135 8.27 10.50 -20.75
CA ARG A 135 7.60 10.93 -19.52
C ARG A 135 6.36 11.77 -19.88
N VAL A 136 5.18 11.27 -19.57
CA VAL A 136 3.92 11.98 -19.78
C VAL A 136 3.58 12.80 -18.53
N THR A 137 3.25 14.07 -18.71
CA THR A 137 2.75 14.92 -17.62
C THR A 137 1.66 15.83 -18.16
N THR A 138 0.49 15.81 -17.55
CA THR A 138 -0.67 16.59 -17.97
C THR A 138 -1.08 17.59 -16.90
N GLU A 139 -1.59 18.75 -17.33
CA GLU A 139 -2.12 19.76 -16.42
C GLU A 139 -3.30 19.20 -15.59
N ALA A 140 -4.12 18.34 -16.19
CA ALA A 140 -5.29 17.75 -15.54
C ALA A 140 -4.90 16.83 -14.37
N ALA A 141 -3.98 15.88 -14.58
CA ALA A 141 -3.53 14.98 -13.52
C ALA A 141 -2.74 15.75 -12.45
N SER A 142 -1.86 16.68 -12.86
CA SER A 142 -1.09 17.53 -11.94
C SER A 142 -1.99 18.39 -11.04
N ARG A 143 -3.06 18.97 -11.60
CA ARG A 143 -4.03 19.74 -10.82
C ARG A 143 -4.79 18.85 -9.85
N ARG A 144 -5.30 17.71 -10.33
CA ARG A 144 -6.11 16.76 -9.55
C ARG A 144 -5.33 16.21 -8.35
N ILE A 145 -4.06 15.81 -8.52
CA ILE A 145 -3.25 15.32 -7.41
C ILE A 145 -2.87 16.44 -6.44
N ALA A 146 -2.63 17.65 -6.93
CA ALA A 146 -2.36 18.80 -6.07
C ALA A 146 -3.59 19.16 -5.22
N GLU A 147 -4.77 19.26 -5.83
CA GLU A 147 -6.04 19.52 -5.12
C GLU A 147 -6.29 18.47 -4.03
N PHE A 148 -6.21 17.18 -4.38
CA PHE A 148 -6.36 16.08 -3.42
C PHE A 148 -5.32 16.16 -2.29
N GLY A 149 -4.04 16.39 -2.63
CA GLY A 149 -2.97 16.47 -1.63
C GLY A 149 -3.08 17.69 -0.72
N PHE A 150 -3.52 18.85 -1.23
CA PHE A 150 -3.75 20.05 -0.43
C PHE A 150 -4.97 19.91 0.48
N GLU A 151 -6.04 19.24 0.02
CA GLU A 151 -7.18 18.89 0.86
C GLU A 151 -6.75 17.96 2.00
N TYR A 152 -6.02 16.89 1.67
CA TYR A 152 -5.44 15.97 2.65
C TYR A 152 -4.53 16.70 3.67
N ALA A 153 -3.68 17.61 3.20
CA ALA A 153 -2.78 18.38 4.05
C ALA A 153 -3.50 19.42 4.93
N ALA A 154 -4.60 20.00 4.46
CA ALA A 154 -5.37 21.00 5.21
C ALA A 154 -6.00 20.41 6.48
N GLU A 155 -6.36 19.13 6.46
CA GLU A 155 -6.83 18.39 7.64
C GLU A 155 -5.74 18.24 8.72
N HIS A 156 -4.47 18.35 8.33
CA HIS A 156 -3.30 18.19 9.18
C HIS A 156 -2.61 19.51 9.56
N GLY A 157 -3.08 20.64 9.03
CA GLY A 157 -2.60 21.98 9.42
C GLY A 157 -1.15 22.31 9.04
N VAL A 158 -0.66 21.81 7.91
CA VAL A 158 0.73 21.98 7.45
C VAL A 158 0.91 23.13 6.45
N ASP A 159 2.08 23.78 6.48
CA ASP A 159 2.49 24.80 5.51
C ASP A 159 2.99 24.16 4.19
N TYR A 160 3.00 24.93 3.11
CA TYR A 160 3.44 24.48 1.79
C TYR A 160 4.83 25.03 1.41
N GLU A 161 5.75 24.12 1.04
CA GLU A 161 7.05 24.46 0.47
C GLU A 161 7.42 23.52 -0.71
N PRO A 162 7.89 24.04 -1.85
CA PRO A 162 8.38 23.21 -2.95
C PRO A 162 9.82 22.75 -2.73
N HIS A 163 10.09 21.47 -2.95
CA HIS A 163 11.43 20.89 -2.91
C HIS A 163 11.83 20.25 -4.25
N LEU A 164 13.13 20.30 -4.57
CA LEU A 164 13.71 19.43 -5.59
C LEU A 164 13.81 18.00 -5.02
N MET A 165 13.57 16.99 -5.88
CA MET A 165 13.52 15.58 -5.45
C MET A 165 14.82 15.10 -4.79
N ASP A 166 15.98 15.55 -5.29
CA ASP A 166 17.30 15.21 -4.75
C ASP A 166 17.56 15.84 -3.38
N ALA A 167 17.20 17.12 -3.22
CA ALA A 167 17.27 17.81 -1.94
C ALA A 167 16.34 17.17 -0.91
N LEU A 168 15.11 16.86 -1.30
CA LEU A 168 14.13 16.18 -0.44
C LEU A 168 14.64 14.79 -0.01
N ALA A 169 15.17 13.99 -0.93
CA ALA A 169 15.75 12.69 -0.60
C ALA A 169 16.84 12.79 0.47
N MET A 170 17.73 13.78 0.35
CA MET A 170 18.79 14.03 1.31
C MET A 170 18.24 14.52 2.66
N HIS A 171 17.26 15.42 2.65
CA HIS A 171 16.65 15.94 3.88
C HIS A 171 15.84 14.87 4.63
N LEU A 172 15.09 14.01 3.92
CA LEU A 172 14.35 12.90 4.54
C LEU A 172 15.26 11.98 5.37
N VAL A 173 16.50 11.75 4.92
CA VAL A 173 17.48 10.94 5.66
C VAL A 173 18.13 11.72 6.81
N MET A 174 18.16 13.05 6.75
CA MET A 174 18.80 13.90 7.76
C MET A 174 17.83 14.23 8.90
N ASP A 175 16.63 14.68 8.55
CA ASP A 175 15.56 15.04 9.47
C ASP A 175 14.18 14.90 8.77
N PRO A 176 13.53 13.73 8.87
CA PRO A 176 12.21 13.53 8.30
C PRO A 176 11.11 14.30 9.04
N THR A 177 11.37 14.86 10.23
CA THR A 177 10.36 15.56 11.04
C THR A 177 9.97 16.94 10.47
N GLU A 178 10.73 17.45 9.51
CA GLU A 178 10.40 18.66 8.78
C GLU A 178 9.20 18.48 7.82
N TYR A 179 8.79 17.24 7.55
CA TYR A 179 7.80 16.92 6.54
C TYR A 179 6.58 16.21 7.14
N GLY A 180 5.39 16.72 6.83
CA GLY A 180 4.12 16.04 7.15
C GLY A 180 3.49 15.35 5.93
N VAL A 181 3.27 16.10 4.85
CA VAL A 181 2.65 15.59 3.61
C VAL A 181 3.55 15.92 2.41
N VAL A 182 3.89 14.90 1.62
CA VAL A 182 4.70 15.02 0.40
C VAL A 182 3.84 14.72 -0.83
N ILE A 183 3.46 15.77 -1.56
CA ILE A 183 2.73 15.65 -2.83
C ILE A 183 3.75 15.54 -3.98
N CYS A 184 3.69 14.47 -4.78
CA CYS A 184 4.75 14.19 -5.75
C CYS A 184 4.28 13.49 -7.04
N PRO A 185 5.01 13.66 -8.16
CA PRO A 185 4.79 12.87 -9.37
C PRO A 185 5.10 11.39 -9.17
N ASN A 186 4.53 10.54 -10.03
CA ASN A 186 4.56 9.08 -9.94
C ASN A 186 5.93 8.48 -9.57
N LEU A 187 6.96 8.74 -10.38
CA LEU A 187 8.31 8.19 -10.15
C LEU A 187 8.99 8.72 -8.88
N ALA A 188 8.75 9.99 -8.54
CA ALA A 188 9.32 10.57 -7.33
C ALA A 188 8.70 9.94 -6.09
N GLY A 189 7.37 9.75 -6.10
CA GLY A 189 6.67 9.08 -5.01
C GLY A 189 7.07 7.63 -4.84
N ASP A 190 7.30 6.89 -5.93
CA ASP A 190 7.81 5.52 -5.87
C ASP A 190 9.15 5.46 -5.11
N VAL A 191 10.13 6.22 -5.56
CA VAL A 191 11.49 6.19 -5.00
C VAL A 191 11.54 6.74 -3.57
N LEU A 192 10.86 7.86 -3.30
CA LEU A 192 10.96 8.53 -2.00
C LEU A 192 10.15 7.81 -0.92
N SER A 193 9.01 7.21 -1.26
CA SER A 193 8.24 6.43 -0.27
C SER A 193 8.95 5.15 0.15
N ASP A 194 9.65 4.49 -0.78
CA ASP A 194 10.49 3.33 -0.46
C ASP A 194 11.75 3.75 0.35
N LEU A 195 12.32 4.93 0.08
CA LEU A 195 13.37 5.51 0.95
C LEU A 195 12.84 5.68 2.38
N ALA A 196 11.62 6.21 2.55
CA ALA A 196 11.01 6.38 3.86
C ALA A 196 10.76 5.06 4.58
N ALA A 197 10.58 3.94 3.85
CA ALA A 197 10.50 2.62 4.45
C ALA A 197 11.74 2.26 5.27
N GLY A 198 12.93 2.63 4.77
CA GLY A 198 14.19 2.43 5.48
C GLY A 198 14.31 3.27 6.76
N LEU A 199 13.57 4.37 6.87
CA LEU A 199 13.58 5.24 8.05
C LEU A 199 12.76 4.64 9.21
N VAL A 200 11.68 3.92 8.89
CA VAL A 200 10.66 3.49 9.86
C VAL A 200 10.73 2.02 10.28
N GLY A 201 11.66 1.23 9.72
CA GLY A 201 11.87 -0.18 10.09
C GLY A 201 11.65 -1.19 8.96
N GLY A 202 11.36 -0.73 7.74
CA GLY A 202 11.29 -1.56 6.54
C GLY A 202 9.90 -1.66 5.90
N LEU A 203 9.86 -2.26 4.72
CA LEU A 203 8.66 -2.34 3.86
C LEU A 203 7.49 -3.10 4.50
N GLY A 204 7.75 -4.01 5.45
CA GLY A 204 6.74 -4.80 6.16
C GLY A 204 5.79 -3.97 7.05
N LEU A 205 6.05 -2.67 7.20
CA LEU A 205 5.28 -1.73 8.01
C LEU A 205 4.54 -0.68 7.19
N LEU A 206 4.69 -0.67 5.85
CA LEU A 206 4.17 0.39 5.00
C LEU A 206 2.85 -0.03 4.32
N PRO A 207 1.70 0.52 4.76
CA PRO A 207 0.46 0.38 4.04
C PRO A 207 0.39 1.33 2.85
N SER A 208 -0.55 1.09 1.94
CA SER A 208 -0.89 2.04 0.89
C SER A 208 -2.33 1.94 0.43
N ALA A 209 -2.84 3.05 -0.10
CA ALA A 209 -4.15 3.15 -0.72
C ALA A 209 -4.06 3.82 -2.09
N ASN A 210 -4.55 3.14 -3.11
CA ASN A 210 -4.76 3.68 -4.45
C ASN A 210 -6.21 4.21 -4.52
N VAL A 211 -6.38 5.51 -4.39
CA VAL A 211 -7.67 6.17 -4.18
C VAL A 211 -8.22 6.70 -5.51
N GLY A 212 -9.42 6.26 -5.84
CA GLY A 212 -10.28 6.80 -6.90
C GLY A 212 -11.44 7.63 -6.32
N PRO A 213 -12.29 8.21 -7.17
CA PRO A 213 -13.42 9.05 -6.72
C PRO A 213 -14.51 8.25 -5.99
N ASP A 214 -14.77 7.01 -6.42
CA ASP A 214 -15.86 6.18 -5.89
C ASP A 214 -15.37 4.85 -5.30
N ARG A 215 -14.13 4.45 -5.60
CA ARG A 215 -13.54 3.15 -5.23
C ARG A 215 -12.06 3.30 -4.92
N ALA A 216 -11.53 2.36 -4.16
CA ALA A 216 -10.11 2.32 -3.84
C ALA A 216 -9.57 0.89 -3.75
N LEU A 217 -8.26 0.77 -3.96
CA LEU A 217 -7.48 -0.45 -3.87
C LEU A 217 -6.43 -0.29 -2.77
N PHE A 218 -6.43 -1.18 -1.79
CA PHE A 218 -5.57 -1.17 -0.61
C PHE A 218 -4.59 -2.34 -0.69
N GLU A 219 -3.30 -2.04 -0.54
CA GLU A 219 -2.22 -3.01 -0.69
C GLU A 219 -1.05 -2.63 0.23
N PRO A 220 -0.27 -3.59 0.77
CA PRO A 220 1.02 -3.26 1.35
C PRO A 220 1.97 -2.72 0.27
N VAL A 221 2.99 -1.95 0.66
CA VAL A 221 3.98 -1.44 -0.31
C VAL A 221 4.94 -2.53 -0.80
N HIS A 222 5.19 -3.57 0.02
CA HIS A 222 6.10 -4.65 -0.34
C HIS A 222 5.55 -5.56 -1.46
N GLY A 223 6.46 -6.25 -2.16
CA GLY A 223 6.11 -7.27 -3.15
C GLY A 223 5.78 -8.64 -2.55
N SER A 224 5.86 -9.69 -3.38
CA SER A 224 5.46 -11.06 -3.03
C SER A 224 6.46 -11.85 -2.16
N ALA A 225 7.69 -11.34 -1.98
CA ALA A 225 8.75 -11.93 -1.14
C ALA A 225 8.89 -13.48 -1.31
N PRO A 226 9.26 -13.96 -2.51
CA PRO A 226 9.28 -15.39 -2.84
C PRO A 226 10.32 -16.20 -2.04
N ASP A 227 11.29 -15.53 -1.43
CA ASP A 227 12.33 -16.13 -0.59
C ASP A 227 11.82 -16.61 0.78
N ILE A 228 10.70 -16.06 1.26
CA ILE A 228 10.07 -16.45 2.54
C ILE A 228 8.63 -16.97 2.38
N ALA A 229 8.11 -17.01 1.15
CA ALA A 229 6.75 -17.47 0.88
C ALA A 229 6.56 -18.93 1.30
N GLY A 230 5.52 -19.19 2.09
CA GLY A 230 5.18 -20.51 2.62
C GLY A 230 5.91 -20.90 3.91
N GLU A 231 6.82 -20.07 4.41
CA GLU A 231 7.56 -20.31 5.65
C GLU A 231 6.76 -19.88 6.90
N GLY A 232 5.65 -19.14 6.75
CA GLY A 232 4.80 -18.73 7.87
C GLY A 232 5.43 -17.63 8.74
N ILE A 233 6.36 -16.85 8.19
CA ILE A 233 7.13 -15.83 8.92
C ILE A 233 6.96 -14.41 8.38
N ALA A 234 6.15 -14.22 7.34
CA ALA A 234 5.85 -12.90 6.80
C ALA A 234 5.18 -12.01 7.85
N ASN A 235 5.55 -10.72 7.86
CA ASN A 235 4.93 -9.73 8.75
C ASN A 235 3.59 -9.24 8.15
N PRO A 236 2.45 -9.45 8.83
CA PRO A 236 1.15 -9.05 8.29
C PRO A 236 0.82 -7.56 8.51
N VAL A 237 1.66 -6.81 9.22
CA VAL A 237 1.34 -5.45 9.70
C VAL A 237 1.01 -4.48 8.56
N ALA A 238 1.82 -4.41 7.50
CA ALA A 238 1.53 -3.53 6.36
C ALA A 238 0.14 -3.82 5.75
N THR A 239 -0.20 -5.10 5.54
CA THR A 239 -1.50 -5.50 4.98
C THR A 239 -2.66 -5.19 5.92
N VAL A 240 -2.47 -5.38 7.24
CA VAL A 240 -3.47 -5.04 8.26
C VAL A 240 -3.68 -3.53 8.35
N LEU A 241 -2.61 -2.74 8.24
CA LEU A 241 -2.72 -1.28 8.18
C LEU A 241 -3.39 -0.80 6.88
N SER A 242 -3.17 -1.47 5.75
CA SER A 242 -3.92 -1.21 4.51
C SER A 242 -5.41 -1.54 4.68
N ALA A 243 -5.75 -2.59 5.44
CA ALA A 243 -7.13 -2.88 5.82
C ALA A 243 -7.72 -1.80 6.75
N ALA A 244 -6.93 -1.17 7.62
CA ALA A 244 -7.40 -0.02 8.40
C ALA A 244 -7.72 1.19 7.50
N MET A 245 -6.86 1.48 6.50
CA MET A 245 -7.14 2.51 5.49
C MET A 245 -8.40 2.17 4.67
N LEU A 246 -8.66 0.89 4.41
CA LEU A 246 -9.87 0.42 3.75
C LEU A 246 -11.12 0.73 4.59
N CYS A 247 -11.10 0.42 5.89
CA CYS A 247 -12.20 0.74 6.80
C CYS A 247 -12.52 2.24 6.80
N GLU A 248 -11.48 3.08 6.89
CA GLU A 248 -11.61 4.55 6.87
C GLU A 248 -12.24 5.03 5.55
N PHE A 249 -11.78 4.52 4.41
CA PHE A 249 -12.36 4.87 3.10
C PHE A 249 -13.84 4.50 2.98
N LEU A 250 -14.26 3.38 3.57
CA LEU A 250 -15.66 2.95 3.60
C LEU A 250 -16.50 3.67 4.67
N GLY A 251 -15.91 4.61 5.43
CA GLY A 251 -16.60 5.37 6.48
C GLY A 251 -16.75 4.65 7.82
N HIS A 252 -15.94 3.60 8.06
CA HIS A 252 -15.87 2.86 9.32
C HIS A 252 -14.70 3.35 10.18
N ASP A 253 -14.66 4.65 10.48
CA ASP A 253 -13.55 5.30 11.19
C ASP A 253 -13.23 4.65 12.55
N ALA A 254 -14.26 4.26 13.30
CA ALA A 254 -14.08 3.59 14.59
C ALA A 254 -13.46 2.18 14.44
N ALA A 255 -13.74 1.49 13.34
CA ALA A 255 -13.10 0.21 13.04
C ALA A 255 -11.64 0.41 12.61
N ALA A 256 -11.38 1.42 11.78
CA ALA A 256 -10.02 1.79 11.37
C ALA A 256 -9.13 2.11 12.58
N GLU A 257 -9.63 2.94 13.51
CA GLU A 257 -8.86 3.33 14.70
C GLU A 257 -8.55 2.14 15.62
N ARG A 258 -9.55 1.26 15.86
CA ARG A 258 -9.33 0.03 16.63
C ARG A 258 -8.23 -0.85 16.04
N VAL A 259 -8.19 -0.98 14.70
CA VAL A 259 -7.13 -1.74 14.02
C VAL A 259 -5.78 -1.06 14.21
N ARG A 260 -5.69 0.27 14.06
CA ARG A 260 -4.44 1.02 14.25
C ARG A 260 -3.92 0.91 15.69
N GLU A 261 -4.80 1.01 16.69
CA GLU A 261 -4.47 0.84 18.12
C GLU A 261 -3.96 -0.58 18.39
N ALA A 262 -4.65 -1.62 17.91
CA ALA A 262 -4.23 -3.01 18.07
C ALA A 262 -2.85 -3.29 17.42
N VAL A 263 -2.56 -2.69 16.27
CA VAL A 263 -1.23 -2.76 15.64
C VAL A 263 -0.18 -2.09 16.51
N LEU A 264 -0.45 -0.88 16.99
CA LEU A 264 0.48 -0.13 17.84
C LEU A 264 0.84 -0.89 19.12
N GLU A 265 -0.16 -1.44 19.81
CA GLU A 265 0.03 -2.23 21.02
C GLU A 265 0.76 -3.56 20.74
N THR A 266 0.48 -4.19 19.60
CA THR A 266 1.17 -5.43 19.19
C THR A 266 2.65 -5.19 18.92
N LEU A 267 3.00 -4.09 18.25
CA LEU A 267 4.39 -3.74 17.97
C LEU A 267 5.16 -3.33 19.25
N ALA A 268 4.47 -2.63 20.16
CA ALA A 268 5.04 -2.23 21.44
C ALA A 268 5.41 -3.44 22.33
N ASP A 269 4.45 -4.36 22.53
CA ASP A 269 4.60 -5.46 23.50
C ASP A 269 5.10 -6.76 22.87
N GLY A 270 4.94 -6.92 21.55
CA GLY A 270 5.12 -8.17 20.84
C GLY A 270 3.85 -9.03 20.79
N PRO A 271 3.93 -10.22 20.17
CA PRO A 271 5.13 -10.87 19.63
C PRO A 271 5.58 -10.26 18.29
N ARG A 272 6.87 -10.40 17.95
CA ARG A 272 7.49 -9.80 16.74
C ARG A 272 7.86 -10.87 15.72
N THR A 273 7.61 -10.62 14.45
CA THR A 273 8.08 -11.46 13.34
C THR A 273 9.59 -11.30 13.11
N PRO A 274 10.24 -12.20 12.34
CA PRO A 274 11.70 -12.19 12.19
C PRO A 274 12.30 -10.93 11.57
N ASP A 275 11.57 -10.25 10.68
CA ASP A 275 11.96 -8.95 10.12
C ASP A 275 12.10 -7.86 11.19
N LEU A 276 11.37 -7.99 12.30
CA LEU A 276 11.44 -7.11 13.47
C LEU A 276 12.29 -7.70 14.61
N GLY A 277 13.11 -8.72 14.31
CA GLY A 277 14.05 -9.33 15.25
C GLY A 277 13.43 -10.29 16.27
N GLY A 278 12.19 -10.75 16.05
CA GLY A 278 11.53 -11.76 16.88
C GLY A 278 11.49 -13.16 16.26
N ASP A 279 10.67 -14.04 16.84
CA ASP A 279 10.48 -15.43 16.43
C ASP A 279 9.00 -15.79 16.19
N ALA A 280 8.12 -14.79 16.14
CA ALA A 280 6.70 -15.00 15.88
C ALA A 280 6.45 -15.44 14.45
N THR A 281 5.48 -16.33 14.27
CA THR A 281 4.93 -16.66 12.95
C THR A 281 3.94 -15.58 12.51
N THR A 282 3.65 -15.51 11.21
CA THR A 282 2.59 -14.66 10.64
C THR A 282 1.26 -14.85 11.37
N ASP A 283 0.89 -16.11 11.62
CA ASP A 283 -0.35 -16.43 12.33
C ASP A 283 -0.27 -16.09 13.83
N GLY A 284 0.90 -16.23 14.45
CA GLY A 284 1.15 -15.80 15.83
C GLY A 284 0.98 -14.29 16.01
N ALA A 285 1.54 -13.49 15.11
CA ALA A 285 1.34 -12.05 15.06
C ALA A 285 -0.14 -11.71 14.78
N GLY A 286 -0.78 -12.41 13.83
CA GLY A 286 -2.19 -12.23 13.51
C GLY A 286 -3.14 -12.51 14.67
N ARG A 287 -2.88 -13.56 15.48
CA ARG A 287 -3.66 -13.83 16.70
C ARG A 287 -3.47 -12.75 17.74
N ALA A 288 -2.23 -12.30 17.96
CA ALA A 288 -1.95 -11.25 18.92
C ALA A 288 -2.61 -9.91 18.55
N LEU A 289 -2.78 -9.63 17.25
CA LEU A 289 -3.58 -8.50 16.77
C LEU A 289 -5.06 -8.68 17.09
N LEU A 290 -5.62 -9.86 16.78
CA LEU A 290 -7.04 -10.17 17.04
C LEU A 290 -7.38 -10.10 18.53
N ASP A 291 -6.52 -10.63 19.41
CA ASP A 291 -6.70 -10.63 20.86
C ASP A 291 -6.80 -9.21 21.45
N ARG A 292 -6.31 -8.18 20.74
CA ARG A 292 -6.37 -6.76 21.13
C ARG A 292 -7.56 -6.01 20.55
N LEU A 293 -8.31 -6.64 19.64
CA LEU A 293 -9.54 -6.07 19.10
C LEU A 293 -10.75 -6.41 19.97
N ASP A 294 -10.66 -7.46 20.80
CA ASP A 294 -11.69 -7.90 21.76
C ASP A 294 -11.79 -6.98 23.00
#